data_AF-A0A535I2I4-F1
#
_entry.id   AF-A0A535I2I4-F1
#
_cell.length_a   1.000
_cell.length_b   1.000
_cell.length_c   1.000
_cell.angle_alpha   90.00
_cell.angle_beta   90.00
_cell.angle_gamma   90.00
#
_symmetry.space_group_name_H-M   'P 1'
#
loop_
_entity.id
_entity.type
_entity.pdbx_description
1 polymer ?
#
loop_
_entity_poly.entity_id
_entity_poly.type
_entity_poly.pdbx_seq_one_letter_code
_entity_poly.pdbx_strand_id
1 'polypeptide(L)' 'MVLKRVLVPDAMDKKIRRLAQKRGISQSALILEAVEAWLNASLQADRLTPFIGVIKGGAPNLSESIDDVVYR' A
#
# COMPACT_ATOMS: atom_id res chain seq x y z
N MET A 1 20.55 -1.45 -15.35
CA MET A 1 19.58 -2.56 -15.31
C MET A 1 20.22 -3.74 -14.58
N VAL A 2 19.57 -4.31 -13.56
CA VAL A 2 20.11 -5.44 -12.79
C VAL A 2 19.23 -6.67 -13.04
N LEU A 3 19.83 -7.77 -13.49
CA LEU A 3 19.12 -9.04 -13.64
C LEU A 3 19.04 -9.74 -12.29
N LYS A 4 17.81 -10.09 -11.86
CA LYS A 4 17.56 -10.92 -10.68
C LYS A 4 16.86 -12.19 -11.12
N ARG A 5 17.33 -13.33 -10.61
CA ARG A 5 16.72 -14.64 -10.82
C ARG A 5 16.06 -15.06 -9.52
N VAL A 6 14.83 -15.56 -9.60
CA VAL A 6 14.05 -16.01 -8.46
C VAL A 6 13.48 -17.37 -8.82
N LEU A 7 13.52 -18.30 -7.86
CA LEU A 7 12.88 -19.60 -8.02
C LEU A 7 11.41 -19.47 -7.61
N VAL A 8 10.52 -19.94 -8.46
CA VAL A 8 9.08 -19.87 -8.27
C VAL A 8 8.52 -21.28 -8.42
N PRO A 9 7.60 -21.73 -7.53
CA PRO A 9 6.97 -23.04 -7.69
C PRO A 9 6.24 -23.17 -9.03
N ASP A 10 6.29 -24.35 -9.65
CA ASP A 10 5.71 -24.60 -10.99
C ASP A 10 4.22 -24.23 -11.10
N ALA A 11 3.46 -24.49 -10.03
CA ALA A 11 2.04 -24.13 -9.97
C ALA A 11 1.82 -22.61 -10.05
N MET A 12 2.74 -21.83 -9.48
CA MET A 12 2.71 -20.38 -9.52
C MET A 12 3.18 -19.86 -10.88
N ASP A 13 4.24 -20.44 -11.46
CA ASP A 13 4.70 -20.09 -12.82
C ASP A 13 3.58 -20.22 -13.85
N LYS A 14 2.83 -21.33 -13.81
CA LYS A 14 1.66 -21.55 -14.69
C LYS A 14 0.60 -20.45 -14.53
N LYS A 15 0.34 -20.00 -13.30
CA LYS A 15 -0.62 -18.93 -13.02
C LYS A 15 -0.12 -17.58 -13.55
N ILE A 16 1.14 -17.24 -13.30
CA ILE A 16 1.78 -16.01 -13.78
C ILE A 16 1.73 -15.97 -15.32
N ARG A 17 2.12 -17.06 -15.97
CA ARG A 17 2.08 -17.21 -17.43
C ARG A 17 0.68 -16.98 -18.00
N ARG A 18 -0.33 -17.65 -17.43
CA ARG A 18 -1.73 -17.52 -17.87
C ARG A 18 -2.25 -16.09 -17.69
N LEU A 19 -1.91 -15.45 -16.57
CA LEU A 19 -2.33 -14.08 -16.30
C LEU A 19 -1.66 -13.07 -17.23
N ALA A 20 -0.37 -13.23 -17.48
CA ALA A 20 0.40 -12.41 -18.42
C ALA A 20 -0.18 -12.50 -19.84
N GLN A 21 -0.49 -13.72 -20.31
CA GLN A 21 -1.17 -13.96 -21.59
C GLN A 21 -2.53 -13.26 -21.65
N LYS A 22 -3.36 -13.41 -20.60
CA LYS A 22 -4.68 -12.76 -20.55
C LYS A 22 -4.59 -11.23 -20.63
N ARG A 23 -3.52 -10.64 -20.08
CA ARG A 23 -3.28 -9.19 -20.08
C ARG A 23 -2.50 -8.70 -21.31
N GLY A 24 -2.02 -9.60 -22.18
CA GLY A 24 -1.21 -9.24 -23.34
C GLY A 24 0.17 -8.65 -22.98
N ILE A 25 0.72 -8.97 -21.81
CA ILE A 25 2.01 -8.45 -21.32
C ILE A 25 3.01 -9.58 -21.07
N SER A 26 4.29 -9.23 -20.92
CA SER A 26 5.33 -10.20 -20.54
C SER A 26 5.19 -10.62 -19.07
N GLN A 27 5.67 -11.82 -18.73
CA GLN A 27 5.67 -12.29 -17.34
C GLN A 27 6.51 -11.38 -16.43
N SER A 28 7.67 -10.92 -16.92
CA SER A 28 8.52 -9.99 -16.16
C SER A 28 7.81 -8.67 -15.89
N ALA A 29 7.06 -8.13 -16.85
CA ALA A 29 6.28 -6.91 -16.66
C ALA A 29 5.18 -7.11 -15.59
N LEU A 30 4.47 -8.25 -15.64
CA LEU A 30 3.48 -8.59 -14.63
C LEU A 30 4.10 -8.72 -13.22
N ILE A 31 5.29 -9.32 -13.12
CA ILE A 31 6.01 -9.46 -11.84
C ILE A 31 6.43 -8.08 -11.32
N LEU A 32 6.95 -7.21 -12.19
CA LEU A 32 7.32 -5.83 -11.84
C LEU A 32 6.11 -5.04 -11.31
N GLU A 33 4.98 -5.06 -12.04
CA GLU A 33 3.73 -4.41 -11.61
C GLU A 33 3.28 -4.89 -10.22
N ALA A 34 3.33 -6.20 -9.97
CA ALA A 34 2.96 -6.78 -8.68
C ALA A 34 3.91 -6.36 -7.55
N VAL A 35 5.23 -6.33 -7.80
CA VAL A 35 6.23 -5.90 -6.81
C VAL A 35 6.06 -4.42 -6.49
N GLU A 36 5.87 -3.56 -7.49
CA GLU A 36 5.64 -2.13 -7.30
C GLU A 36 4.34 -1.87 -6.53
N ALA A 37 3.25 -2.56 -6.88
CA ALA A 37 1.99 -2.47 -6.15
C ALA A 37 2.14 -2.90 -4.69
N TRP A 38 2.90 -3.97 -4.42
CA TRP A 38 3.18 -4.42 -3.06
C TRP A 38 4.01 -3.40 -2.26
N LEU A 39 5.08 -2.85 -2.86
CA LEU A 39 5.90 -1.81 -2.23
C LEU A 39 5.09 -0.55 -1.91
N ASN A 40 4.21 -0.13 -2.83
CA ASN A 40 3.34 1.01 -2.63
C ASN A 40 2.33 0.76 -1.50
N ALA A 41 1.76 -0.45 -1.43
CA ALA A 41 0.87 -0.84 -0.35
C ALA A 41 1.59 -0.90 1.01
N SER A 42 2.82 -1.44 1.05
CA SER A 42 3.62 -1.48 2.28
C SER A 42 4.00 -0.07 2.75
N LEU A 43 4.35 0.82 1.82
CA LEU A 43 4.62 2.23 2.13
C LEU A 43 3.40 2.96 2.69
N GLN A 44 2.20 2.66 2.20
CA GLN A 44 0.97 3.25 2.76
C GLN A 44 0.69 2.76 4.18
N ALA A 45 0.82 1.46 4.44
CA ALA A 45 0.67 0.92 5.78
C ALA A 45 1.68 1.54 6.75
N ASP A 46 2.94 1.68 6.32
CA ASP A 46 4.03 2.24 7.13
C ASP A 46 3.97 3.78 7.27
N ARG A 47 3.22 4.47 6.41
CA ARG A 47 2.91 5.90 6.58
C ARG A 47 1.82 6.17 7.62
N LEU A 48 0.97 5.19 7.90
CA LEU A 48 -0.13 5.31 8.86
C LEU A 48 0.27 4.87 10.27
N THR A 49 1.26 3.98 10.40
CA THR A 49 1.81 3.53 11.69
C THR A 49 2.29 4.65 12.61
N PRO A 50 2.89 5.77 12.15
CA PRO A 50 3.30 6.86 13.03
C PRO A 50 2.13 7.67 13.61
N PHE A 51 0.93 7.56 13.02
CA PHE A 51 -0.27 8.28 13.46
C PHE A 51 -1.17 7.45 14.39
N ILE A 52 -0.87 6.16 14.57
CA ILE A 52 -1.58 5.29 15.51
C ILE A 52 -1.32 5.82 16.94
N GLY A 53 -2.36 6.35 17.58
CA GLY A 53 -2.29 6.94 18.92
C GLY A 53 -2.03 8.45 18.96
N VAL A 54 -1.82 9.12 17.82
CA VAL A 54 -1.70 10.60 17.75
C VAL A 54 -3.06 11.26 17.96
N ILE A 55 -4.13 10.65 17.44
CA ILE A 55 -5.50 11.05 17.79
C ILE A 55 -5.89 10.32 19.09
N LYS A 56 -5.27 10.73 20.20
CA LYS A 56 -5.98 10.63 21.49
C LYS A 56 -7.17 11.57 21.34
N GLY A 57 -8.39 11.01 21.36
CA GLY A 57 -9.61 11.78 21.22
C GLY A 57 -9.49 13.11 21.96
N GLY A 58 -9.77 14.21 21.27
CA GLY A 58 -9.63 15.55 21.83
C GLY A 58 -10.32 15.62 23.19
N ALA A 59 -9.76 16.43 24.10
CA ALA A 59 -10.36 16.70 25.40
C ALA A 59 -11.90 16.79 25.28
N PRO A 60 -12.67 16.12 26.14
CA PRO A 60 -14.13 15.95 25.98
C PRO A 60 -14.90 17.28 25.85
N ASN A 61 -14.25 18.40 26.22
CA ASN A 61 -14.84 19.73 26.25
C ASN A 61 -14.43 20.59 25.03
N LEU A 62 -13.72 20.03 24.04
CA LEU A 62 -13.39 20.76 22.80
C LEU A 62 -14.63 21.16 22.01
N SER A 63 -15.75 20.47 22.19
CA SER A 63 -17.04 20.87 21.62
C SER A 63 -17.72 22.01 22.40
N GLU A 64 -17.33 22.24 23.65
CA GLU A 64 -17.91 23.31 24.49
C GLU A 64 -17.18 24.66 24.30
N SER A 65 -15.91 24.64 23.88
CA SER A 65 -15.09 25.87 23.75
C SER A 65 -14.98 26.41 22.32
N ILE A 66 -15.73 25.88 21.34
CA ILE A 66 -15.63 26.34 19.94
C ILE A 66 -16.11 27.80 19.83
N ASP A 67 -17.14 28.17 20.60
CA ASP A 67 -17.70 29.53 20.57
C ASP A 67 -16.69 30.60 21.04
N ASP A 68 -15.87 30.32 22.05
CA ASP A 68 -14.90 31.31 22.57
C ASP A 68 -13.66 31.51 21.68
N VAL A 69 -13.32 30.53 20.84
CA VAL A 69 -12.09 30.56 20.01
C VAL A 69 -12.36 31.12 18.61
N VAL A 70 -13.59 30.96 18.09
CA VAL A 70 -13.94 31.39 16.72
C VAL A 70 -14.50 32.82 16.67
N TYR A 71 -15.14 33.30 17.76
CA TYR A 71 -15.83 34.60 17.76
C TYR A 71 -15.11 35.73 18.49
N ARG A 72 -13.77 35.70 18.57
CA ARG A 72 -12.98 36.81 19.12
C ARG A 72 -12.29 37.64 18.04
#